data_AF-A0A4E9FRL3-F1
#
_entry.id   AF-A0A4E9FRL3-F1
#
_cell.length_a   1.000
_cell.length_b   1.000
_cell.length_c   1.000
_cell.angle_alpha   90.00
_cell.angle_beta   90.00
_cell.angle_gamma   90.00
#
_symmetry.space_group_name_H-M   'P 1'
#
loop_
_entity.id
_entity.type
_entity.pdbx_description
1 polymer ?
#
loop_
_entity_poly.entity_id
_entity_poly.type
_entity_poly.pdbx_seq_one_letter_code
_entity_poly.pdbx_strand_id
1 'polypeptide(L)'
;MELATIATKEESTLTELIFIHKKLFKLSSQKNSVLNLSANFYTNYGPRSVRWSICFSGYTTIAVNSTDSYSIPPRGKYKITAKAISKQNIEISTELTFERNLIDIWNSEFLTKISTILDSNDFFDCILKLRYELRFDANEFIHINPWLFSTSFVSTINIVANLPNNDYRSIMYANAMQKSDFKIHTKNGTIETVRYLLYLTIDRIHNEIDANPSIKSIVIEHQKESVQQMIDYALKGSFDMMDASPDILDDFIICIRTFRPRGFWTLIHHITDGLRNKLNEQWKNLNIDIVLRYLTLSAHHRLHELCSKAIILIANVHYKQFMLEYNVDSKGTKLEIYNMLKNSELPFEGNAIQKIQSIYYAGKQTEVLFRYRVKQERSHTGNDLAAIK
;
A
#
# COMPACT_ATOMS: atom_id res chain seq x y z
N MET A 1 19.72 10.73 11.61
CA MET A 1 19.38 10.86 10.18
C MET A 1 18.20 11.80 10.08
N GLU A 2 18.53 13.09 10.01
CA GLU A 2 17.59 14.16 9.72
C GLU A 2 16.88 13.80 8.41
N LEU A 3 15.56 13.91 8.39
CA LEU A 3 14.82 14.03 7.14
C LEU A 3 15.54 15.14 6.41
N ALA A 4 16.22 14.84 5.29
CA ALA A 4 16.74 15.84 4.40
C ALA A 4 15.60 16.82 4.23
N THR A 5 15.77 17.98 4.86
CA THR A 5 14.78 19.03 4.93
C THR A 5 14.29 19.15 3.52
N ILE A 6 12.99 18.93 3.33
CA ILE A 6 12.33 19.15 2.05
C ILE A 6 12.57 20.63 1.81
N ALA A 7 13.70 20.94 1.18
CA ALA A 7 13.96 22.19 0.53
C ALA A 7 12.97 22.15 -0.61
N THR A 8 11.74 22.55 -0.28
CA THR A 8 10.73 23.03 -1.20
C THR A 8 11.36 24.20 -1.93
N LYS A 9 12.26 23.92 -2.88
CA LYS A 9 12.30 24.74 -4.08
C LYS A 9 10.92 24.49 -4.68
N GLU A 10 10.04 25.48 -4.52
CA GLU A 10 8.61 25.43 -4.88
C GLU A 10 8.37 24.94 -6.32
N GLU A 11 9.42 24.94 -7.15
CA GLU A 11 9.39 24.48 -8.53
C GLU A 11 10.25 23.24 -8.82
N SER A 12 10.33 22.31 -7.89
CA SER A 12 11.03 21.03 -8.09
C SER A 12 10.07 19.84 -8.11
N THR A 13 10.16 19.02 -9.16
CA THR A 13 9.38 17.79 -9.27
C THR A 13 10.27 16.61 -8.94
N LEU A 14 9.83 15.76 -8.00
CA LEU A 14 10.51 14.48 -7.73
C LEU A 14 10.40 13.60 -8.96
N THR A 15 11.55 13.18 -9.51
CA THR A 15 11.62 12.40 -10.76
C THR A 15 12.10 10.98 -10.56
N GLU A 16 13.02 10.75 -9.62
CA GLU A 16 13.61 9.43 -9.42
C GLU A 16 13.82 9.16 -7.93
N LEU A 17 13.56 7.92 -7.53
CA LEU A 17 13.92 7.37 -6.23
C LEU A 17 15.07 6.40 -6.41
N ILE A 18 16.14 6.59 -5.65
CA ILE A 18 17.34 5.77 -5.70
C ILE A 18 17.53 5.12 -4.33
N PHE A 19 17.46 3.80 -4.28
CA PHE A 19 17.64 3.00 -3.08
C PHE A 19 19.01 2.34 -3.11
N ILE A 20 19.79 2.51 -2.05
CA ILE A 20 21.16 2.00 -1.95
C ILE A 20 21.27 1.06 -0.75
N HIS A 21 21.52 -0.21 -1.03
CA HIS A 21 21.86 -1.21 -0.01
C HIS A 21 23.37 -1.49 -0.04
N LYS A 22 24.00 -1.47 1.13
CA LYS A 22 25.44 -1.72 1.28
C LYS A 22 25.65 -3.03 2.01
N LYS A 23 26.44 -3.93 1.43
CA LYS A 23 26.81 -5.21 2.04
C LYS A 23 28.33 -5.30 2.12
N LEU A 24 28.83 -5.71 3.29
CA LEU A 24 30.24 -5.99 3.51
C LEU A 24 30.42 -7.50 3.60
N PHE A 25 31.41 -8.02 2.89
CA PHE A 25 31.71 -9.44 2.86
C PHE A 25 33.19 -9.65 3.20
N LYS A 26 33.49 -10.44 4.23
CA LYS A 26 34.86 -10.82 4.56
C LYS A 26 35.29 -11.98 3.68
N LEU A 27 36.33 -11.77 2.89
CA LEU A 27 36.87 -12.77 1.97
C LEU A 27 37.66 -13.83 2.74
N SER A 28 37.52 -15.10 2.36
CA SER A 28 38.19 -16.24 3.01
C SER A 28 38.48 -17.36 2.01
N SER A 29 39.50 -18.16 2.28
CA SER A 29 39.94 -19.24 1.38
C SER A 29 38.90 -20.35 1.14
N GLN A 30 37.97 -20.57 2.06
CA GLN A 30 37.03 -21.71 1.99
C GLN A 30 35.60 -21.32 1.58
N LYS A 31 35.24 -20.03 1.65
CA LYS A 31 33.84 -19.57 1.49
C LYS A 31 33.65 -18.47 0.46
N ASN A 32 34.65 -18.23 -0.40
CA ASN A 32 34.49 -17.30 -1.49
C ASN A 32 33.68 -17.96 -2.61
N SER A 33 32.47 -17.45 -2.83
CA SER A 33 31.61 -17.86 -3.94
C SER A 33 30.83 -16.65 -4.40
N VAL A 34 30.64 -16.54 -5.71
CA VAL A 34 29.79 -15.52 -6.33
C VAL A 34 28.36 -15.59 -5.76
N LEU A 35 27.88 -16.77 -5.37
CA LEU A 35 26.58 -16.96 -4.74
C LEU A 35 26.42 -16.17 -3.43
N ASN A 36 27.52 -15.97 -2.68
CA ASN A 36 27.54 -15.22 -1.42
C ASN A 36 27.40 -13.71 -1.63
N LEU A 37 27.51 -13.23 -2.88
CA LEU A 37 27.24 -11.85 -3.27
C LEU A 37 25.75 -11.57 -3.42
N SER A 38 24.86 -12.52 -3.15
CA SER A 38 23.42 -12.30 -3.15
C SER A 38 22.98 -11.40 -1.99
N ALA A 39 21.91 -10.61 -2.18
CA ALA A 39 21.42 -9.67 -1.15
C ALA A 39 19.89 -9.69 -1.08
N ASN A 40 19.37 -9.53 0.14
CA ASN A 40 17.95 -9.34 0.41
C ASN A 40 17.78 -8.04 1.20
N PHE A 41 16.96 -7.13 0.72
CA PHE A 41 16.73 -5.84 1.37
C PHE A 41 15.38 -5.27 0.96
N TYR A 42 14.97 -4.18 1.61
CA TYR A 42 13.69 -3.54 1.39
C TYR A 42 13.86 -2.13 0.83
N THR A 43 12.99 -1.74 -0.10
CA THR A 43 12.84 -0.36 -0.56
C THR A 43 11.56 0.21 0.01
N ASN A 44 11.71 1.05 1.03
CA ASN A 44 10.59 1.63 1.78
C ASN A 44 10.49 3.12 1.51
N TYR A 45 9.36 3.57 0.96
CA TYR A 45 9.08 4.99 0.80
C TYR A 45 7.59 5.25 0.65
N GLY A 46 7.09 6.26 1.38
CA GLY A 46 5.69 6.68 1.36
C GLY A 46 4.75 5.49 1.58
N PRO A 47 3.78 5.25 0.69
CA PRO A 47 2.80 4.19 0.87
C PRO A 47 3.36 2.80 0.52
N ARG A 48 4.63 2.65 0.13
CA ARG A 48 5.15 1.42 -0.49
C ARG A 48 6.32 0.80 0.28
N SER A 49 6.33 -0.53 0.36
CA SER A 49 7.45 -1.33 0.86
C SER A 49 7.60 -2.57 -0.02
N VAL A 50 8.75 -2.69 -0.68
CA VAL A 50 9.04 -3.82 -1.58
C VAL A 50 10.25 -4.57 -1.06
N ARG A 51 10.12 -5.88 -0.93
CA ARG A 51 11.25 -6.77 -0.66
C ARG A 51 11.94 -7.11 -1.97
N TRP A 52 13.25 -6.94 -2.03
CA TRP A 52 14.09 -7.30 -3.17
C TRP A 52 15.04 -8.42 -2.80
N SER A 53 15.26 -9.32 -3.77
CA SER A 53 16.23 -10.40 -3.69
C SER A 53 17.08 -10.40 -4.95
N ILE A 54 18.35 -10.05 -4.80
CA ILE A 54 19.33 -10.10 -5.89
C ILE A 54 20.13 -11.38 -5.69
N CYS A 55 19.96 -12.33 -6.60
CA CYS A 55 20.58 -13.64 -6.53
C CYS A 55 21.53 -13.86 -7.70
N PHE A 56 22.73 -14.32 -7.40
CA PHE A 56 23.64 -14.85 -8.42
C PHE A 56 23.30 -16.33 -8.62
N SER A 57 22.91 -16.73 -9.82
CA SER A 57 22.53 -18.11 -10.17
C SER A 57 23.50 -18.68 -11.21
N GLY A 58 23.85 -19.96 -11.11
CA GLY A 58 24.70 -20.64 -12.09
C GLY A 58 26.08 -20.00 -12.31
N TYR A 59 26.60 -19.23 -11.34
CA TYR A 59 27.84 -18.42 -11.41
C TYR A 59 27.87 -17.29 -12.43
N THR A 60 27.02 -17.32 -13.47
CA THR A 60 27.07 -16.38 -14.60
C THR A 60 25.79 -15.58 -14.77
N THR A 61 24.75 -15.82 -13.98
CA THR A 61 23.48 -15.08 -14.12
C THR A 61 23.14 -14.31 -12.86
N ILE A 62 22.49 -13.16 -13.03
CA ILE A 62 21.95 -12.37 -11.93
C ILE A 62 20.45 -12.27 -12.12
N ALA A 63 19.71 -12.66 -11.09
CA ALA A 63 18.27 -12.52 -10.99
C ALA A 63 17.90 -11.49 -9.91
N VAL A 64 17.01 -10.57 -10.25
CA VAL A 64 16.41 -9.58 -9.36
C VAL A 64 14.94 -9.93 -9.20
N ASN A 65 14.61 -10.52 -8.06
CA ASN A 65 13.25 -10.86 -7.68
C ASN A 65 12.71 -9.80 -6.73
N SER A 66 11.41 -9.55 -6.80
CA SER A 66 10.72 -8.65 -5.90
C SER A 66 9.44 -9.28 -5.36
N THR A 67 9.12 -8.93 -4.12
CA THR A 67 7.85 -9.25 -3.48
C THR A 67 7.29 -7.98 -2.89
N ASP A 68 6.16 -7.55 -3.43
CA ASP A 68 5.37 -6.42 -2.95
C ASP A 68 3.97 -6.98 -2.60
N SER A 69 3.55 -6.79 -1.35
CA SER A 69 2.29 -7.36 -0.87
C SER A 69 1.13 -6.70 -1.62
N TYR A 70 0.38 -7.51 -2.38
CA TYR A 70 -0.83 -7.10 -3.12
C TYR A 70 -0.63 -6.09 -4.26
N SER A 71 0.61 -5.75 -4.65
CA SER A 71 0.85 -4.86 -5.78
C SER A 71 1.96 -5.29 -6.73
N ILE A 72 1.85 -4.88 -8.00
CA ILE A 72 2.85 -5.15 -9.05
C ILE A 72 4.13 -4.39 -8.69
N PRO A 73 5.28 -5.06 -8.51
CA PRO A 73 6.55 -4.39 -8.24
C PRO A 73 6.90 -3.36 -9.33
N PRO A 74 7.53 -2.23 -8.97
CA PRO A 74 7.88 -1.19 -9.93
C PRO A 74 9.02 -1.67 -10.84
N ARG A 75 9.04 -1.24 -12.10
CA ARG A 75 10.18 -1.49 -12.99
C ARG A 75 11.29 -0.52 -12.63
N GLY A 76 12.50 -1.05 -12.52
CA GLY A 76 13.65 -0.28 -12.09
C GLY A 76 14.87 -0.48 -12.98
N LYS A 77 15.86 0.39 -12.77
CA LYS A 77 17.22 0.21 -13.25
C LYS A 77 18.10 -0.21 -12.08
N TYR A 78 18.96 -1.17 -12.33
CA TYR A 78 19.78 -1.81 -11.31
C TYR A 78 21.24 -1.50 -11.57
N LYS A 79 21.98 -1.18 -10.51
CA LYS A 79 23.42 -1.04 -10.54
C LYS A 79 24.05 -1.78 -9.37
N ILE A 80 25.05 -2.60 -9.64
CA ILE A 80 25.85 -3.29 -8.63
C ILE A 80 27.27 -2.75 -8.74
N THR A 81 27.81 -2.24 -7.64
CA THR A 81 29.20 -1.81 -7.54
C THR A 81 29.91 -2.68 -6.51
N ALA A 82 31.11 -3.13 -6.86
CA ALA A 82 31.95 -3.95 -6.02
C ALA A 82 33.34 -3.31 -5.90
N LYS A 83 33.87 -3.24 -4.69
CA LYS A 83 35.20 -2.68 -4.41
C LYS A 83 35.90 -3.48 -3.32
N ALA A 84 37.14 -3.88 -3.57
CA ALA A 84 38.02 -4.51 -2.59
C ALA A 84 39.43 -3.91 -2.68
N ILE A 85 40.13 -3.91 -1.55
CA ILE A 85 41.53 -3.49 -1.46
C ILE A 85 42.31 -4.68 -0.90
N SER A 86 43.35 -5.10 -1.61
CA SER A 86 44.19 -6.24 -1.21
C SER A 86 45.12 -5.88 -0.05
N LYS A 87 45.79 -6.90 0.51
CA LYS A 87 46.86 -6.71 1.51
C LYS A 87 48.02 -5.85 1.01
N GLN A 88 48.23 -5.83 -0.31
CA GLN A 88 49.28 -5.05 -0.99
C GLN A 88 48.80 -3.65 -1.42
N ASN A 89 47.64 -3.19 -0.94
CA ASN A 89 47.00 -1.93 -1.34
C ASN A 89 46.60 -1.85 -2.82
N ILE A 90 46.41 -2.99 -3.49
CA ILE A 90 45.86 -3.03 -4.84
C ILE A 90 44.35 -2.91 -4.75
N GLU A 91 43.79 -1.85 -5.32
CA GLU A 91 42.36 -1.63 -5.39
C GLU A 91 41.77 -2.24 -6.67
N ILE A 92 40.78 -3.12 -6.52
CA ILE A 92 39.93 -3.56 -7.63
C ILE A 92 38.53 -3.00 -7.41
N SER A 93 38.04 -2.26 -8.40
CA SER A 93 36.70 -1.70 -8.44
C SER A 93 36.04 -2.06 -9.76
N THR A 94 34.75 -2.43 -9.68
CA THR A 94 33.93 -2.77 -10.84
C THR A 94 32.48 -2.42 -10.62
N GLU A 95 31.76 -2.24 -11.72
CA GLU A 95 30.32 -2.01 -11.70
C GLU A 95 29.59 -2.71 -12.85
N LEU A 96 28.30 -2.94 -12.63
CA LEU A 96 27.40 -3.54 -13.60
C LEU A 96 26.07 -2.79 -13.54
N THR A 97 25.58 -2.31 -14.68
CA THR A 97 24.28 -1.62 -14.80
C THR A 97 23.38 -2.39 -15.75
N PHE A 98 22.12 -2.58 -15.38
CA PHE A 98 21.16 -3.34 -16.17
C PHE A 98 19.71 -2.98 -15.82
N GLU A 99 18.76 -3.28 -16.71
CA GLU A 99 17.34 -2.93 -16.53
C GLU A 99 16.42 -4.17 -16.51
N ARG A 100 16.93 -5.34 -16.89
CA ARG A 100 16.16 -6.60 -16.90
C ARG A 100 16.24 -7.28 -15.55
N ASN A 101 15.16 -7.92 -15.11
CA ASN A 101 15.15 -8.71 -13.87
C ASN A 101 16.04 -9.96 -13.94
N LEU A 102 16.41 -10.40 -15.14
CA LEU A 102 17.33 -11.51 -15.35
C LEU A 102 18.34 -11.13 -16.42
N ILE A 103 19.62 -11.30 -16.12
CA ILE A 103 20.72 -11.05 -17.05
C ILE A 103 21.76 -12.16 -16.96
N ASP A 104 22.42 -12.42 -18.09
CA ASP A 104 23.65 -13.21 -18.15
C ASP A 104 24.83 -12.24 -18.16
N ILE A 105 25.82 -12.52 -17.32
CA ILE A 105 27.05 -11.75 -17.13
C ILE A 105 28.29 -12.55 -17.54
N TRP A 106 28.10 -13.66 -18.26
CA TRP A 106 29.19 -14.41 -18.89
C TRP A 106 30.07 -13.47 -19.72
N ASN A 107 31.39 -13.58 -19.54
CA ASN A 107 32.41 -12.72 -20.17
C ASN A 107 32.30 -11.21 -19.86
N SER A 108 31.50 -10.79 -18.86
CA SER A 108 31.48 -9.39 -18.44
C SER A 108 32.76 -9.02 -17.67
N GLU A 109 33.22 -7.77 -17.84
CA GLU A 109 34.32 -7.22 -17.04
C GLU A 109 34.03 -7.33 -15.53
N PHE A 110 32.76 -7.16 -15.15
CA PHE A 110 32.30 -7.33 -13.78
C PHE A 110 32.61 -8.71 -13.23
N LEU A 111 32.25 -9.78 -13.94
CA LEU A 111 32.50 -11.15 -13.50
C LEU A 111 34.00 -11.43 -13.41
N THR A 112 34.78 -11.05 -14.42
CA THR A 112 36.23 -11.24 -14.44
C THR A 112 36.90 -10.60 -13.24
N LYS A 113 36.57 -9.33 -12.92
CA LYS A 113 37.13 -8.63 -11.76
C LYS A 113 36.68 -9.26 -10.44
N ILE A 114 35.42 -9.69 -10.33
CA ILE A 114 34.91 -10.40 -9.15
C ILE A 114 35.64 -11.72 -8.93
N SER A 115 35.82 -12.54 -9.97
CA SER A 115 36.57 -13.79 -9.90
C SER A 115 38.00 -13.54 -9.44
N THR A 116 38.70 -12.54 -10.00
CA THR A 116 40.04 -12.16 -9.52
C THR A 116 40.06 -11.82 -8.03
N ILE A 117 39.07 -11.09 -7.51
CA ILE A 117 38.99 -10.78 -6.07
C ILE A 117 38.73 -12.04 -5.24
N LEU A 118 37.88 -12.95 -5.70
CA LEU A 118 37.48 -14.14 -4.95
C LEU A 118 38.55 -15.23 -4.94
N ASP A 119 39.27 -15.38 -6.05
CA ASP A 119 40.22 -16.47 -6.29
C ASP A 119 41.66 -16.09 -5.88
N SER A 120 41.98 -14.79 -5.77
CA SER A 120 43.32 -14.33 -5.38
C SER A 120 43.54 -14.35 -3.87
N ASN A 121 44.61 -15.02 -3.46
CA ASN A 121 45.08 -15.08 -2.06
C ASN A 121 45.39 -13.69 -1.48
N ASP A 122 45.71 -12.70 -2.31
CA ASP A 122 46.04 -11.34 -1.87
C ASP A 122 44.85 -10.62 -1.22
N PHE A 123 43.63 -11.09 -1.49
CA PHE A 123 42.40 -10.54 -0.95
C PHE A 123 41.82 -11.34 0.22
N PHE A 124 42.42 -12.47 0.62
CA PHE A 124 41.93 -13.21 1.80
C PHE A 124 42.03 -12.35 3.06
N ASP A 125 41.03 -12.46 3.94
CA ASP A 125 40.81 -11.62 5.13
C ASP A 125 40.48 -10.14 4.84
N CYS A 126 40.51 -9.70 3.58
CA CYS A 126 40.07 -8.37 3.19
C CYS A 126 38.54 -8.28 3.13
N ILE A 127 38.03 -7.05 3.05
CA ILE A 127 36.60 -6.76 2.96
C ILE A 127 36.26 -6.40 1.53
N LEU A 128 35.37 -7.19 0.92
CA LEU A 128 34.66 -6.84 -0.30
C LEU A 128 33.45 -5.96 0.06
N LYS A 129 33.41 -4.75 -0.49
CA LYS A 129 32.31 -3.80 -0.34
C LYS A 129 31.39 -3.91 -1.55
N LEU A 130 30.14 -4.30 -1.33
CA LEU A 130 29.10 -4.37 -2.34
C LEU A 130 28.09 -3.26 -2.10
N ARG A 131 27.68 -2.62 -3.19
CA ARG A 131 26.65 -1.58 -3.22
C ARG A 131 25.64 -1.94 -4.29
N TYR A 132 24.40 -2.17 -3.89
CA TYR A 132 23.27 -2.43 -4.78
C TYR A 132 22.44 -1.16 -4.84
N GLU A 133 22.21 -0.68 -6.05
CA GLU A 133 21.49 0.55 -6.31
C GLU A 133 20.30 0.24 -7.21
N LEU A 134 19.11 0.56 -6.72
CA LEU A 134 17.84 0.38 -7.41
C LEU A 134 17.27 1.76 -7.69
N ARG A 135 17.07 2.08 -8.96
CA ARG A 135 16.54 3.36 -9.42
C ARG A 135 15.16 3.18 -10.04
N PHE A 136 14.21 4.01 -9.63
CA PHE A 136 12.83 3.97 -10.10
C PHE A 136 12.38 5.36 -10.51
N ASP A 137 11.56 5.44 -11.56
CA ASP A 137 10.75 6.63 -11.79
C ASP A 137 9.86 6.86 -10.55
N ALA A 138 9.84 8.10 -10.07
CA ALA A 138 9.16 8.42 -8.82
C ALA A 138 7.64 8.19 -8.92
N ASN A 139 7.02 8.49 -10.06
CA ASN A 139 5.60 8.24 -10.26
C ASN A 139 5.32 6.75 -10.35
N GLU A 140 6.15 5.97 -11.05
CA GLU A 140 6.00 4.50 -11.11
C GLU A 140 6.17 3.83 -9.74
N PHE A 141 7.07 4.33 -8.90
CA PHE A 141 7.25 3.79 -7.56
C PHE A 141 6.09 4.18 -6.63
N ILE A 142 5.68 5.46 -6.64
CA ILE A 142 4.65 5.99 -5.72
C ILE A 142 3.24 5.57 -6.14
N HIS A 143 2.95 5.52 -7.45
CA HIS A 143 1.66 5.06 -7.96
C HIS A 143 1.63 3.54 -7.98
N ILE A 144 0.82 2.97 -7.09
CA ILE A 144 0.83 1.53 -6.84
C ILE A 144 -0.29 0.87 -7.62
N ASN A 145 0.11 0.04 -8.58
CA ASN A 145 -0.80 -0.82 -9.32
C ASN A 145 -0.99 -2.13 -8.55
N PRO A 146 -2.21 -2.53 -8.16
CA PRO A 146 -2.44 -3.83 -7.53
C PRO A 146 -2.02 -4.99 -8.45
N TRP A 147 -1.57 -6.14 -7.88
CA TRP A 147 -1.26 -7.37 -8.64
C TRP A 147 -2.44 -7.80 -9.51
N LEU A 148 -3.62 -7.57 -8.96
CA LEU A 148 -4.90 -7.80 -9.57
C LEU A 148 -5.21 -6.53 -10.38
N PHE A 149 -5.18 -6.58 -11.72
CA PHE A 149 -6.43 -6.96 -12.40
C PHE A 149 -7.38 -7.61 -11.39
N SER A 150 -8.12 -6.78 -10.65
CA SER A 150 -9.57 -6.86 -10.67
C SER A 150 -9.97 -8.26 -11.08
N THR A 151 -10.32 -9.15 -10.14
CA THR A 151 -11.09 -10.35 -10.51
C THR A 151 -12.03 -9.93 -11.63
N SER A 152 -11.81 -10.43 -12.84
CA SER A 152 -12.30 -9.82 -14.09
C SER A 152 -13.83 -9.86 -14.21
N PHE A 153 -14.49 -10.31 -13.14
CA PHE A 153 -15.92 -10.41 -12.93
C PHE A 153 -16.46 -9.55 -11.76
N VAL A 154 -15.62 -9.00 -10.87
CA VAL A 154 -16.10 -8.26 -9.67
C VAL A 154 -15.52 -6.83 -9.61
N SER A 155 -14.24 -6.72 -9.96
CA SER A 155 -13.47 -5.49 -10.17
C SER A 155 -14.08 -4.37 -11.02
N THR A 156 -14.69 -4.78 -12.12
CA THR A 156 -15.22 -3.89 -13.17
C THR A 156 -16.62 -3.39 -12.87
N ILE A 157 -17.25 -3.87 -11.79
CA ILE A 157 -18.52 -3.31 -11.35
C ILE A 157 -18.20 -1.97 -10.70
N ASN A 158 -18.26 -0.91 -11.52
CA ASN A 158 -18.22 0.46 -11.04
C ASN A 158 -19.49 0.72 -10.22
N ILE A 159 -19.40 0.47 -8.90
CA ILE A 159 -20.43 0.88 -7.96
C ILE A 159 -20.39 2.39 -7.91
N VAL A 160 -21.38 3.01 -8.54
CA VAL A 160 -21.50 4.47 -8.57
C VAL A 160 -22.02 4.99 -7.24
N ALA A 161 -21.50 6.13 -6.80
CA ALA A 161 -22.00 6.81 -5.61
C ALA A 161 -23.44 7.29 -5.82
N ASN A 162 -23.65 8.03 -6.91
CA ASN A 162 -24.94 8.64 -7.22
C ASN A 162 -25.41 8.21 -8.61
N LEU A 163 -26.65 7.75 -8.67
CA LEU A 163 -27.30 7.39 -9.91
C LEU A 163 -27.97 8.62 -10.52
N PRO A 164 -27.89 8.80 -11.85
CA PRO A 164 -28.71 9.79 -12.53
C PRO A 164 -30.20 9.60 -12.23
N ASN A 165 -30.95 10.70 -12.14
CA ASN A 165 -32.40 10.66 -11.88
C ASN A 165 -33.18 9.93 -12.98
N ASN A 166 -32.64 9.86 -14.19
CA ASN A 166 -33.21 9.13 -15.33
C ASN A 166 -32.73 7.68 -15.44
N ASP A 167 -31.84 7.21 -14.56
CA ASP A 167 -31.46 5.79 -14.51
C ASP A 167 -32.70 4.97 -14.11
N TYR A 168 -32.94 3.87 -14.83
CA TYR A 168 -34.11 3.03 -14.61
C TYR A 168 -34.19 2.51 -13.16
N ARG A 169 -33.06 2.31 -12.48
CA ARG A 169 -32.99 1.89 -11.07
C ARG A 169 -33.51 2.98 -10.14
N SER A 170 -33.14 4.24 -10.39
CA SER A 170 -33.63 5.40 -9.64
C SER A 170 -35.14 5.56 -9.81
N ILE A 171 -35.65 5.42 -11.04
CA ILE A 171 -37.08 5.50 -11.36
C ILE A 171 -37.86 4.36 -10.69
N MET A 172 -37.38 3.12 -10.81
CA MET A 172 -38.00 1.95 -10.18
C MET A 172 -38.03 2.09 -8.66
N TYR A 173 -36.94 2.55 -8.04
CA TYR A 173 -36.88 2.82 -6.61
C TYR A 173 -37.88 3.90 -6.20
N ALA A 174 -37.92 5.04 -6.90
CA ALA A 174 -38.84 6.13 -6.57
C ALA A 174 -40.31 5.70 -6.69
N ASN A 175 -40.66 4.94 -7.73
CA ASN A 175 -42.00 4.38 -7.92
C ASN A 175 -42.37 3.37 -6.83
N ALA A 176 -41.42 2.52 -6.43
CA ALA A 176 -41.64 1.58 -5.34
C ALA A 176 -41.87 2.32 -4.01
N MET A 177 -41.07 3.36 -3.74
CA MET A 177 -41.16 4.16 -2.53
C MET A 177 -42.50 4.87 -2.32
N GLN A 178 -43.28 5.13 -3.38
CA GLN A 178 -44.66 5.64 -3.25
C GLN A 178 -45.62 4.64 -2.61
N LYS A 179 -45.24 3.36 -2.54
CA LYS A 179 -46.01 2.26 -1.96
C LYS A 179 -45.31 1.66 -0.73
N SER A 180 -44.64 2.49 0.05
CA SER A 180 -43.98 2.03 1.28
C SER A 180 -44.99 1.34 2.21
N ASP A 181 -44.69 0.10 2.58
CA ASP A 181 -45.54 -0.76 3.41
C ASP A 181 -44.77 -1.37 4.59
N PHE A 182 -43.51 -0.96 4.78
CA PHE A 182 -42.61 -1.49 5.78
C PHE A 182 -41.84 -0.39 6.51
N LYS A 183 -41.65 -0.56 7.83
CA LYS A 183 -40.89 0.37 8.67
C LYS A 183 -39.67 -0.28 9.29
N ILE A 184 -38.52 0.37 9.15
CA ILE A 184 -37.28 -0.05 9.81
C ILE A 184 -36.96 0.97 10.90
N HIS A 185 -36.96 0.53 12.15
CA HIS A 185 -36.53 1.33 13.29
C HIS A 185 -35.03 1.16 13.48
N THR A 186 -34.29 2.26 13.36
CA THR A 186 -32.84 2.33 13.50
C THR A 186 -32.47 3.00 14.82
N LYS A 187 -31.18 3.01 15.20
CA LYS A 187 -30.73 3.63 16.47
C LYS A 187 -31.14 5.09 16.63
N ASN A 188 -31.17 5.86 15.53
CA ASN A 188 -31.37 7.31 15.55
C ASN A 188 -32.47 7.78 14.58
N GLY A 189 -33.37 6.89 14.14
CA GLY A 189 -34.49 7.29 13.28
C GLY A 189 -35.26 6.11 12.71
N THR A 190 -36.22 6.42 11.83
CA THR A 190 -37.02 5.41 11.11
C THR A 190 -36.85 5.58 9.61
N ILE A 191 -36.84 4.47 8.88
CA ILE A 191 -36.84 4.39 7.42
C ILE A 191 -38.13 3.72 6.99
N GLU A 192 -38.86 4.35 6.08
CA GLU A 192 -40.01 3.74 5.40
C GLU A 192 -39.54 3.19 4.05
N THR A 193 -40.00 2.00 3.68
CA THR A 193 -39.55 1.30 2.47
C THR A 193 -40.56 0.22 2.06
N VAL A 194 -40.21 -0.58 1.05
CA VAL A 194 -41.06 -1.59 0.44
C VAL A 194 -40.63 -2.99 0.86
N ARG A 195 -41.49 -3.68 1.60
CA ARG A 195 -41.26 -5.01 2.16
C ARG A 195 -40.80 -6.01 1.11
N TYR A 196 -41.51 -6.05 -0.02
CA TYR A 196 -41.24 -6.99 -1.10
C TYR A 196 -39.83 -6.83 -1.68
N LEU A 197 -39.35 -5.59 -1.84
CA LEU A 197 -38.01 -5.35 -2.37
C LEU A 197 -36.92 -5.78 -1.39
N LEU A 198 -37.09 -5.51 -0.10
CA LEU A 198 -36.17 -5.99 0.93
C LEU A 198 -36.13 -7.52 0.99
N TYR A 199 -37.30 -8.17 0.92
CA TYR A 199 -37.43 -9.63 0.91
C TYR A 199 -36.62 -10.28 -0.22
N LEU A 200 -36.61 -9.65 -1.39
CA LEU A 200 -35.87 -10.15 -2.55
C LEU A 200 -34.36 -9.89 -2.45
N THR A 201 -33.93 -8.83 -1.78
CA THR A 201 -32.56 -8.31 -1.93
C THR A 201 -31.68 -8.44 -0.69
N ILE A 202 -32.24 -8.74 0.48
CA ILE A 202 -31.51 -8.80 1.75
C ILE A 202 -31.82 -10.12 2.48
N ASP A 203 -30.80 -10.99 2.58
CA ASP A 203 -30.97 -12.36 3.07
C ASP A 203 -31.51 -12.42 4.50
N ARG A 204 -31.03 -11.55 5.40
CA ARG A 204 -31.53 -11.56 6.79
C ARG A 204 -33.01 -11.16 6.86
N ILE A 205 -33.42 -10.16 6.09
CA ILE A 205 -34.81 -9.69 6.08
C ILE A 205 -35.72 -10.73 5.43
N HIS A 206 -35.24 -11.42 4.39
CA HIS A 206 -35.91 -12.58 3.81
C HIS A 206 -36.27 -13.61 4.89
N ASN A 207 -35.27 -14.03 5.68
CA ASN A 207 -35.46 -15.02 6.75
C ASN A 207 -36.43 -14.54 7.85
N GLU A 208 -36.37 -13.27 8.25
CA GLU A 208 -37.31 -12.70 9.23
C GLU A 208 -38.75 -12.69 8.72
N ILE A 209 -38.94 -12.41 7.43
CA ILE A 209 -40.26 -12.44 6.79
C ILE A 209 -40.79 -13.87 6.63
N ASP A 210 -39.94 -14.83 6.29
CA ASP A 210 -40.35 -16.25 6.22
C ASP A 210 -40.79 -16.76 7.60
N ALA A 211 -40.08 -16.37 8.66
CA ALA A 211 -40.42 -16.72 10.03
C ALA A 211 -41.72 -16.05 10.52
N ASN A 212 -41.99 -14.81 10.08
CA ASN A 212 -43.22 -14.10 10.39
C ASN A 212 -43.77 -13.36 9.15
N PRO A 213 -44.62 -14.01 8.33
CA PRO A 213 -45.16 -13.40 7.12
C PRO A 213 -46.08 -12.19 7.36
N SER A 214 -46.50 -11.94 8.60
CA SER A 214 -47.33 -10.79 8.95
C SER A 214 -46.52 -9.57 9.42
N ILE A 215 -45.19 -9.69 9.53
CA ILE A 215 -44.33 -8.62 10.00
C ILE A 215 -44.45 -7.38 9.10
N LYS A 216 -44.58 -6.20 9.72
CA LYS A 216 -44.69 -4.89 9.06
C LYS A 216 -43.60 -3.91 9.46
N SER A 217 -42.81 -4.26 10.46
CA SER A 217 -41.67 -3.48 10.90
C SER A 217 -40.61 -4.35 11.54
N ILE A 218 -39.36 -3.88 11.48
CA ILE A 218 -38.20 -4.50 12.14
C ILE A 218 -37.37 -3.44 12.84
N VAL A 219 -36.60 -3.89 13.84
CA VAL A 219 -35.60 -3.07 14.51
C VAL A 219 -34.22 -3.49 14.00
N ILE A 220 -33.42 -2.52 13.57
CA ILE A 220 -32.03 -2.70 13.16
C ILE A 220 -31.16 -1.80 14.03
N GLU A 221 -30.33 -2.39 14.89
CA GLU A 221 -29.49 -1.67 15.86
C GLU A 221 -28.22 -1.02 15.24
N HIS A 222 -28.38 -0.36 14.09
CA HIS A 222 -27.35 0.41 13.40
C HIS A 222 -27.80 1.87 13.18
N GLN A 223 -26.87 2.74 12.78
CA GLN A 223 -27.22 4.12 12.45
C GLN A 223 -28.12 4.17 11.22
N LYS A 224 -29.05 5.12 11.18
CA LYS A 224 -29.96 5.34 10.05
C LYS A 224 -29.21 5.44 8.72
N GLU A 225 -28.08 6.15 8.72
CA GLU A 225 -27.22 6.32 7.55
C GLU A 225 -26.69 4.98 7.02
N SER A 226 -26.11 4.14 7.88
CA SER A 226 -25.63 2.80 7.54
C SER A 226 -26.72 1.91 6.96
N VAL A 227 -27.91 1.93 7.58
CA VAL A 227 -29.07 1.14 7.12
C VAL A 227 -29.58 1.66 5.78
N GLN A 228 -29.67 2.98 5.62
CA GLN A 228 -30.10 3.61 4.38
C GLN A 228 -29.13 3.26 3.24
N GLN A 229 -27.82 3.35 3.47
CA GLN A 229 -26.82 2.99 2.46
C GLN A 229 -26.88 1.50 2.08
N MET A 230 -27.14 0.62 3.04
CA MET A 230 -27.32 -0.81 2.77
C MET A 230 -28.52 -1.04 1.85
N ILE A 231 -29.63 -0.33 2.10
CA ILE A 231 -30.84 -0.40 1.26
C ILE A 231 -30.57 0.19 -0.11
N ASP A 232 -29.89 1.34 -0.20
CA ASP A 232 -29.52 1.95 -1.47
C ASP A 232 -28.63 1.03 -2.31
N TYR A 233 -27.67 0.34 -1.68
CA TYR A 233 -26.88 -0.67 -2.37
C TYR A 233 -27.75 -1.87 -2.81
N ALA A 234 -28.56 -2.42 -1.91
CA ALA A 234 -29.39 -3.60 -2.21
C ALA A 234 -30.40 -3.35 -3.34
N LEU A 235 -30.96 -2.14 -3.42
CA LEU A 235 -32.05 -1.81 -4.34
C LEU A 235 -31.57 -1.09 -5.61
N LYS A 236 -30.49 -0.31 -5.54
CA LYS A 236 -30.00 0.51 -6.65
C LYS A 236 -28.59 0.11 -7.12
N GLY A 237 -27.85 -0.64 -6.30
CA GLY A 237 -26.45 -0.97 -6.56
C GLY A 237 -25.52 0.23 -6.44
N SER A 238 -25.89 1.25 -5.65
CA SER A 238 -25.10 2.46 -5.41
C SER A 238 -24.48 2.49 -4.01
N PHE A 239 -23.32 3.13 -3.87
CA PHE A 239 -22.60 3.24 -2.58
C PHE A 239 -21.90 4.60 -2.44
N ASP A 240 -22.35 5.43 -1.49
CA ASP A 240 -21.85 6.79 -1.28
C ASP A 240 -21.35 7.03 0.15
N MET A 241 -20.51 6.11 0.66
CA MET A 241 -19.86 6.27 1.97
C MET A 241 -18.33 6.15 1.91
N MET A 242 -17.71 6.23 0.73
CA MET A 242 -16.25 6.06 0.61
C MET A 242 -15.45 7.14 1.36
N ASP A 243 -16.06 8.32 1.54
CA ASP A 243 -15.48 9.43 2.30
C ASP A 243 -15.92 9.52 3.76
N ALA A 244 -16.78 8.61 4.21
CA ALA A 244 -17.19 8.53 5.60
C ALA A 244 -16.00 8.25 6.54
N SER A 245 -16.16 8.61 7.81
CA SER A 245 -15.15 8.30 8.82
C SER A 245 -15.00 6.79 9.00
N PRO A 246 -13.83 6.30 9.45
CA PRO A 246 -13.64 4.88 9.72
C PRO A 246 -14.67 4.29 10.69
N ASP A 247 -15.15 5.09 11.67
CA ASP A 247 -16.14 4.64 12.66
C ASP A 247 -17.52 4.42 12.02
N ILE A 248 -17.93 5.29 11.10
CA ILE A 248 -19.17 5.16 10.35
C ILE A 248 -19.08 3.95 9.40
N LEU A 249 -17.93 3.78 8.73
CA LEU A 249 -17.66 2.62 7.90
C LEU A 249 -17.66 1.31 8.70
N ASP A 250 -17.20 1.33 9.95
CA ASP A 250 -17.24 0.17 10.84
C ASP A 250 -18.68 -0.29 11.09
N ASP A 251 -19.55 0.64 11.53
CA ASP A 251 -20.99 0.36 11.73
C ASP A 251 -21.65 -0.16 10.45
N PHE A 252 -21.34 0.47 9.31
CA PHE A 252 -21.84 0.05 8.01
C PHE A 252 -21.40 -1.37 7.62
N ILE A 253 -20.11 -1.70 7.79
CA ILE A 253 -19.61 -3.03 7.45
C ILE A 253 -20.23 -4.10 8.36
N ILE A 254 -20.40 -3.82 9.66
CA ILE A 254 -21.13 -4.73 10.57
C ILE A 254 -22.57 -4.93 10.07
N CYS A 255 -23.25 -3.85 9.69
CA CYS A 255 -24.60 -3.88 9.16
C CYS A 255 -24.70 -4.80 7.92
N ILE A 256 -23.89 -4.58 6.88
CA ILE A 256 -23.97 -5.41 5.67
C ILE A 256 -23.50 -6.86 5.90
N ARG A 257 -22.58 -7.11 6.84
CA ARG A 257 -22.19 -8.49 7.22
C ARG A 257 -23.31 -9.25 7.91
N THR A 258 -24.12 -8.54 8.70
CA THR A 258 -25.26 -9.09 9.44
C THR A 258 -26.45 -9.34 8.52
N PHE A 259 -26.78 -8.36 7.68
CA PHE A 259 -27.98 -8.39 6.84
C PHE A 259 -27.77 -9.07 5.48
N ARG A 260 -26.53 -9.08 4.98
CA ARG A 260 -26.11 -9.72 3.73
C ARG A 260 -27.00 -9.31 2.55
N PRO A 261 -26.96 -8.04 2.12
CA PRO A 261 -27.57 -7.67 0.85
C PRO A 261 -26.94 -8.48 -0.30
N ARG A 262 -27.70 -8.76 -1.36
CA ARG A 262 -27.17 -9.44 -2.54
C ARG A 262 -25.92 -8.73 -3.05
N GLY A 263 -24.86 -9.50 -3.30
CA GLY A 263 -23.57 -8.95 -3.73
C GLY A 263 -22.73 -8.31 -2.64
N PHE A 264 -23.04 -8.49 -1.34
CA PHE A 264 -22.28 -7.82 -0.26
C PHE A 264 -20.76 -8.05 -0.32
N TRP A 265 -20.26 -9.22 -0.78
CA TRP A 265 -18.82 -9.43 -0.95
C TRP A 265 -18.21 -8.49 -2.00
N THR A 266 -18.91 -8.25 -3.11
CA THR A 266 -18.53 -7.26 -4.12
C THR A 266 -18.40 -5.87 -3.49
N LEU A 267 -19.35 -5.49 -2.64
CA LEU A 267 -19.30 -4.23 -1.91
C LEU A 267 -18.13 -4.16 -0.93
N ILE A 268 -17.86 -5.22 -0.17
CA ILE A 268 -16.70 -5.29 0.75
C ILE A 268 -15.39 -5.12 -0.01
N HIS A 269 -15.24 -5.76 -1.17
CA HIS A 269 -14.06 -5.60 -2.03
C HIS A 269 -13.95 -4.17 -2.56
N HIS A 270 -15.04 -3.59 -3.05
CA HIS A 270 -15.09 -2.20 -3.51
C HIS A 270 -14.66 -1.21 -2.41
N ILE A 271 -15.16 -1.38 -1.18
CA ILE A 271 -14.75 -0.55 -0.03
C ILE A 271 -13.26 -0.75 0.26
N THR A 272 -12.78 -2.00 0.29
CA THR A 272 -11.36 -2.29 0.57
C THR A 272 -10.45 -1.62 -0.46
N ASP A 273 -10.79 -1.73 -1.75
CA ASP A 273 -10.03 -1.13 -2.84
C ASP A 273 -10.07 0.40 -2.78
N GLY A 274 -11.26 1.00 -2.56
CA GLY A 274 -11.42 2.44 -2.48
C GLY A 274 -10.64 3.04 -1.31
N LEU A 275 -10.69 2.42 -0.13
CA LEU A 275 -9.92 2.84 1.04
C LEU A 275 -8.41 2.66 0.84
N ARG A 276 -7.98 1.55 0.21
CA ARG A 276 -6.57 1.35 -0.14
C ARG A 276 -6.07 2.45 -1.09
N ASN A 277 -6.85 2.80 -2.10
CA ASN A 277 -6.52 3.86 -3.05
C ASN A 277 -6.49 5.24 -2.36
N LYS A 278 -7.43 5.50 -1.46
CA LYS A 278 -7.41 6.71 -0.61
C LYS A 278 -6.12 6.82 0.20
N LEU A 279 -5.68 5.74 0.85
CA LEU A 279 -4.39 5.70 1.55
C LEU A 279 -3.20 5.90 0.60
N ASN A 280 -3.26 5.38 -0.63
CA ASN A 280 -2.21 5.54 -1.65
C ASN A 280 -2.06 6.97 -2.14
N GLU A 281 -3.16 7.70 -2.32
CA GLU A 281 -3.16 9.03 -2.92
C GLU A 281 -2.90 10.10 -1.86
N GLN A 282 -3.49 9.92 -0.68
CA GLN A 282 -3.51 10.95 0.37
C GLN A 282 -2.42 10.77 1.43
N TRP A 283 -1.54 9.76 1.30
CA TRP A 283 -0.54 9.39 2.31
C TRP A 283 0.31 10.54 2.89
N LYS A 284 0.57 11.59 2.10
CA LYS A 284 1.36 12.76 2.54
C LYS A 284 0.61 13.64 3.55
N ASN A 285 -0.71 13.64 3.49
CA ASN A 285 -1.58 14.56 4.22
C ASN A 285 -2.38 13.86 5.34
N LEU A 286 -2.31 12.54 5.43
CA LEU A 286 -3.02 11.78 6.44
C LEU A 286 -2.37 11.93 7.81
N ASN A 287 -3.20 12.15 8.83
CA ASN A 287 -2.78 12.09 10.23
C ASN A 287 -2.66 10.62 10.66
N ILE A 288 -1.67 10.32 11.52
CA ILE A 288 -1.51 9.01 12.15
C ILE A 288 -2.81 8.48 12.77
N ASP A 289 -3.61 9.35 13.40
CA ASP A 289 -4.87 8.96 14.06
C ASP A 289 -5.86 8.35 13.06
N ILE A 290 -5.93 8.92 11.84
CA ILE A 290 -6.79 8.43 10.77
C ILE A 290 -6.27 7.09 10.24
N VAL A 291 -4.95 6.98 10.03
CA VAL A 291 -4.33 5.74 9.53
C VAL A 291 -4.51 4.59 10.53
N LEU A 292 -4.38 4.86 11.83
CA LEU A 292 -4.60 3.88 12.88
C LEU A 292 -6.07 3.44 12.96
N ARG A 293 -7.02 4.35 12.76
CA ARG A 293 -8.44 3.99 12.68
C ARG A 293 -8.74 3.10 11.47
N TYR A 294 -8.13 3.36 10.31
CA TYR A 294 -8.21 2.44 9.17
C TYR A 294 -7.55 1.08 9.46
N LEU A 295 -6.44 1.05 10.20
CA LEU A 295 -5.83 -0.19 10.64
C LEU A 295 -6.78 -0.98 11.56
N THR A 296 -7.40 -0.32 12.54
CA THR A 296 -8.42 -0.90 13.42
C THR A 296 -9.60 -1.48 12.62
N LEU A 297 -10.18 -0.68 11.73
CA LEU A 297 -11.26 -1.10 10.84
C LEU A 297 -10.87 -2.35 10.04
N SER A 298 -9.67 -2.33 9.45
CA SER A 298 -9.16 -3.44 8.64
C SER A 298 -8.91 -4.70 9.46
N ALA A 299 -8.45 -4.58 10.70
CA ALA A 299 -8.22 -5.71 11.60
C ALA A 299 -9.55 -6.32 12.04
N HIS A 300 -10.51 -5.48 12.42
CA HIS A 300 -11.86 -5.89 12.84
C HIS A 300 -12.57 -6.69 11.73
N HIS A 301 -12.49 -6.19 10.49
CA HIS A 301 -13.17 -6.79 9.34
C HIS A 301 -12.32 -7.73 8.49
N ARG A 302 -11.08 -8.01 8.89
CA ARG A 302 -10.10 -8.83 8.16
C ARG A 302 -9.87 -8.36 6.71
N LEU A 303 -9.79 -7.04 6.51
CA LEU A 303 -9.52 -6.42 5.21
C LEU A 303 -8.00 -6.42 4.97
N HIS A 304 -7.47 -7.55 4.52
CA HIS A 304 -6.02 -7.81 4.50
C HIS A 304 -5.21 -6.76 3.74
N GLU A 305 -5.65 -6.36 2.55
CA GLU A 305 -4.92 -5.39 1.73
C GLU A 305 -4.88 -4.01 2.39
N LEU A 306 -6.00 -3.57 2.96
CA LEU A 306 -6.08 -2.31 3.71
C LEU A 306 -5.20 -2.38 4.97
N CYS A 307 -5.18 -3.52 5.64
CA CYS A 307 -4.38 -3.76 6.83
C CYS A 307 -2.89 -3.66 6.55
N SER A 308 -2.38 -4.43 5.59
CA SER A 308 -0.99 -4.35 5.14
C SER A 308 -0.63 -2.92 4.72
N LYS A 309 -1.58 -2.23 4.07
CA LYS A 309 -1.36 -0.86 3.62
C LYS A 309 -1.20 0.14 4.74
N ALA A 310 -2.10 0.11 5.73
CA ALA A 310 -2.03 0.98 6.88
C ALA A 310 -0.75 0.71 7.70
N ILE A 311 -0.36 -0.56 7.86
CA ILE A 311 0.90 -0.96 8.51
C ILE A 311 2.11 -0.34 7.80
N ILE A 312 2.20 -0.46 6.47
CA ILE A 312 3.30 0.11 5.68
C ILE A 312 3.34 1.63 5.86
N LEU A 313 2.19 2.29 5.81
CA LEU A 313 2.11 3.74 5.95
C LEU A 313 2.57 4.21 7.34
N ILE A 314 2.14 3.52 8.40
CA ILE A 314 2.61 3.80 9.77
C ILE A 314 4.13 3.60 9.85
N ALA A 315 4.65 2.47 9.35
CA ALA A 315 6.08 2.18 9.40
C ALA A 315 6.92 3.22 8.62
N ASN A 316 6.49 3.62 7.43
CA ASN A 316 7.28 4.49 6.57
C ASN A 316 7.18 5.98 6.93
N VAL A 317 5.99 6.44 7.34
CA VAL A 317 5.68 7.87 7.50
C VAL A 317 5.55 8.26 8.97
N HIS A 318 4.82 7.47 9.76
CA HIS A 318 4.42 7.87 11.11
C HIS A 318 5.17 7.14 12.24
N TYR A 319 6.16 6.30 11.96
CA TYR A 319 6.73 5.38 12.95
C TYR A 319 7.22 6.06 14.24
N LYS A 320 7.95 7.18 14.11
CA LYS A 320 8.47 7.91 15.28
C LYS A 320 7.32 8.45 16.14
N GLN A 321 6.30 9.00 15.50
CA GLN A 321 5.12 9.53 16.17
C GLN A 321 4.32 8.39 16.83
N PHE A 322 4.15 7.26 16.12
CA PHE A 322 3.50 6.06 16.63
C PHE A 322 4.15 5.57 17.93
N MET A 323 5.46 5.34 17.92
CA MET A 323 6.18 4.84 19.09
C MET A 323 6.15 5.82 20.27
N LEU A 324 6.07 7.12 20.01
CA LEU A 324 6.01 8.17 21.04
C LEU A 324 4.62 8.30 21.66
N GLU A 325 3.57 8.25 20.85
CA GLU A 325 2.20 8.59 21.30
C GLU A 325 1.32 7.38 21.59
N TYR A 326 1.62 6.22 21.02
CA TYR A 326 0.85 4.99 21.10
C TYR A 326 1.71 3.88 21.72
N ASN A 327 1.70 3.82 23.06
CA ASN A 327 2.46 2.87 23.85
C ASN A 327 1.70 2.47 25.13
N VAL A 328 2.35 1.68 25.98
CA VAL A 328 1.78 1.16 27.23
C VAL A 328 1.41 2.27 28.23
N ASP A 329 2.01 3.45 28.13
CA ASP A 329 1.80 4.59 29.02
C ASP A 329 0.77 5.60 28.47
N SER A 330 0.27 5.37 27.25
CA SER A 330 -0.78 6.18 26.64
C SER A 330 -2.07 6.15 27.47
N LYS A 331 -2.98 7.11 27.23
CA LYS A 331 -4.28 7.20 27.91
C LYS A 331 -5.43 7.30 26.91
N GLY A 332 -6.61 6.85 27.32
CA GLY A 332 -7.84 6.91 26.52
C GLY A 332 -7.74 6.11 25.23
N THR A 333 -8.28 6.68 24.14
CA THR A 333 -8.36 6.03 22.83
C THR A 333 -7.01 5.58 22.27
N LYS A 334 -5.91 6.27 22.61
CA LYS A 334 -4.56 5.88 22.18
C LYS A 334 -4.12 4.55 22.81
N LEU A 335 -4.41 4.37 24.10
CA LEU A 335 -4.11 3.12 24.81
C LEU A 335 -4.99 1.98 24.29
N GLU A 336 -6.25 2.26 24.00
CA GLU A 336 -7.19 1.28 23.43
C GLU A 336 -6.70 0.78 22.07
N ILE A 337 -6.33 1.68 21.17
CA ILE A 337 -5.75 1.34 19.86
C ILE A 337 -4.46 0.54 20.05
N TYR A 338 -3.57 0.98 20.94
CA TYR A 338 -2.30 0.27 21.20
C TYR A 338 -2.55 -1.16 21.69
N ASN A 339 -3.43 -1.35 22.68
CA ASN A 339 -3.76 -2.67 23.22
C ASN A 339 -4.44 -3.57 22.19
N MET A 340 -5.34 -3.01 21.38
CA MET A 340 -5.97 -3.74 20.29
C MET A 340 -4.93 -4.21 19.27
N LEU A 341 -4.00 -3.35 18.84
CA LEU A 341 -2.92 -3.73 17.93
C LEU A 341 -1.94 -4.74 18.56
N LYS A 342 -1.64 -4.59 19.85
CA LYS A 342 -0.79 -5.51 20.61
C LYS A 342 -1.40 -6.91 20.71
N ASN A 343 -2.73 -7.00 20.86
CA ASN A 343 -3.44 -8.27 20.97
C ASN A 343 -3.96 -8.78 19.62
N SER A 344 -3.80 -8.01 18.54
CA SER A 344 -4.25 -8.42 17.22
C SER A 344 -3.40 -9.60 16.72
N GLU A 345 -4.04 -10.73 16.48
CA GLU A 345 -3.50 -11.81 15.66
C GLU A 345 -4.01 -11.62 14.23
N LEU A 346 -3.26 -10.85 13.44
CA LEU A 346 -3.60 -10.67 12.03
C LEU A 346 -3.28 -11.98 11.28
N PRO A 347 -4.23 -12.60 10.57
CA PRO A 347 -4.07 -13.94 9.97
C PRO A 347 -2.83 -14.12 9.06
N PHE A 348 -2.24 -13.03 8.55
CA PHE A 348 -1.07 -13.05 7.67
C PHE A 348 0.07 -12.12 8.10
N GLU A 349 -0.19 -11.18 9.02
CA GLU A 349 0.80 -10.20 9.46
C GLU A 349 1.33 -10.50 10.88
N GLY A 350 0.67 -11.41 11.60
CA GLY A 350 0.97 -11.68 13.00
C GLY A 350 0.63 -10.48 13.89
N ASN A 351 1.51 -10.18 14.84
CA ASN A 351 1.36 -9.02 15.69
C ASN A 351 1.61 -7.72 14.90
N ALA A 352 0.60 -6.84 14.84
CA ALA A 352 0.67 -5.61 14.05
C ALA A 352 1.85 -4.71 14.44
N ILE A 353 2.16 -4.58 15.75
CA ILE A 353 3.24 -3.73 16.25
C ILE A 353 4.61 -4.29 15.81
N GLN A 354 4.82 -5.60 15.97
CA GLN A 354 6.06 -6.24 15.52
C GLN A 354 6.25 -6.10 14.01
N LYS A 355 5.15 -6.18 13.22
CA LYS A 355 5.22 -5.98 11.78
C LYS A 355 5.60 -4.55 11.40
N ILE A 356 4.99 -3.55 12.03
CA ILE A 356 5.34 -2.13 11.86
C ILE A 356 6.84 -1.91 12.13
N GLN A 357 7.35 -2.45 13.24
CA GLN A 357 8.77 -2.36 13.60
C GLN A 357 9.66 -3.06 12.58
N SER A 358 9.31 -4.29 12.17
CA SER A 358 10.07 -5.05 11.18
C SER A 358 10.22 -4.29 9.86
N ILE A 359 9.14 -3.71 9.35
CA ILE A 359 9.18 -2.90 8.12
C ILE A 359 10.06 -1.67 8.33
N TYR A 360 9.88 -0.94 9.44
CA TYR A 360 10.68 0.26 9.73
C TYR A 360 12.19 -0.04 9.75
N TYR A 361 12.62 -1.04 10.52
CA TYR A 361 14.03 -1.37 10.65
C TYR A 361 14.62 -1.99 9.38
N ALA A 362 13.83 -2.77 8.63
CA ALA A 362 14.25 -3.26 7.31
C ALA A 362 14.50 -2.10 6.34
N GLY A 363 13.65 -1.07 6.35
CA GLY A 363 13.84 0.14 5.56
C GLY A 363 15.09 0.94 5.95
N LYS A 364 15.53 0.89 7.23
CA LYS A 364 16.75 1.56 7.69
C LYS A 364 18.06 0.95 7.19
N GLN A 365 18.02 -0.27 6.66
CA GLN A 365 19.17 -0.92 6.04
C GLN A 365 19.44 -0.43 4.61
N THR A 366 18.55 0.42 4.08
CA THR A 366 18.62 0.95 2.73
C THR A 366 18.63 2.48 2.78
N GLU A 367 19.65 3.09 2.18
CA GLU A 367 19.73 4.53 2.01
C GLU A 367 18.82 4.96 0.85
N VAL A 368 18.11 6.08 1.00
CA VAL A 368 17.20 6.61 -0.04
C VAL A 368 17.68 7.98 -0.48
N LEU A 369 17.91 8.14 -1.79
CA LEU A 369 18.22 9.42 -2.42
C LEU A 369 17.08 9.83 -3.36
N PHE A 370 16.87 11.14 -3.43
CA PHE A 370 15.80 11.75 -4.23
C PHE A 370 16.42 12.59 -5.34
N ARG A 371 16.00 12.37 -6.58
CA ARG A 371 16.38 13.22 -7.71
C ARG A 371 15.23 14.11 -8.13
N TYR A 372 15.48 15.41 -8.15
CA TYR A 372 14.50 16.41 -8.55
C TYR A 372 14.87 17.03 -9.89
N ARG A 373 13.86 17.30 -10.71
CA ARG A 373 13.97 18.20 -11.86
C ARG A 373 13.54 19.59 -11.42
N VAL A 374 14.43 20.56 -11.57
CA VAL A 374 14.11 21.98 -11.34
C VAL A 374 13.46 22.51 -12.62
N LYS A 375 12.29 23.14 -12.53
CA LYS A 375 11.77 23.90 -13.67
C LYS A 375 12.75 25.03 -13.95
N GLN A 376 13.33 25.05 -15.15
CA GLN A 376 14.05 26.24 -15.60
C GLN A 376 12.98 27.28 -15.91
N GLU A 377 12.99 28.40 -15.19
CA GLU A 377 12.28 29.61 -15.63
C GLU A 377 12.67 29.85 -17.09
N ARG A 378 11.68 29.84 -17.99
CA ARG A 378 11.90 30.37 -19.32
C ARG A 378 12.28 31.83 -19.11
N SER A 379 13.56 32.15 -19.27
CA SER A 379 14.04 33.52 -19.34
C SER A 379 13.24 34.24 -20.42
N HIS A 380 12.20 34.97 -20.03
CA HIS A 380 11.66 36.09 -20.77
C HIS A 380 12.69 37.21 -20.69
N THR A 381 13.87 37.00 -21.26
CA THR A 381 14.63 38.12 -21.82
C THR A 381 13.98 38.38 -23.18
N GLY A 382 12.86 39.09 -23.13
CA GLY A 382 12.41 39.87 -24.26
C GLY A 382 13.56 40.79 -24.64
N ASN A 383 14.14 40.54 -25.81
CA ASN A 383 15.05 41.47 -26.46
C ASN A 383 14.21 42.66 -26.95
N ASP A 384 13.81 43.54 -26.04
CA ASP A 384 13.47 44.90 -26.38
C ASP A 384 14.67 45.78 -26.01
N LEU A 385 15.10 46.57 -26.99
CA LEU A 385 16.14 47.60 -26.94
C LEU A 385 17.59 47.12 -27.08
N ALA A 386 18.01 46.91 -28.33
CA ALA A 386 18.97 47.83 -28.98
C ALA A 386 19.36 47.34 -30.38
N ALA A 387 18.60 47.75 -31.39
CA ALA A 387 19.17 47.96 -32.72
C ALA A 387 19.00 49.44 -33.05
N ILE A 388 19.89 50.24 -32.47
CA ILE A 388 20.18 51.59 -32.95
C ILE A 388 20.84 51.42 -34.32
N LYS A 389 20.14 51.84 -35.37
CA LYS A 389 20.72 52.49 -36.55
C LYS A 389 19.77 53.56 -37.04
#